data_AF-A0A0K9G9M2-F1
#
_entry.id   AF-A0A0K9G9M2-F1
#
_cell.length_a   1.000
_cell.length_b   1.000
_cell.length_c   1.000
_cell.angle_alpha   90.00
_cell.angle_beta   90.00
_cell.angle_gamma   90.00
#
_symmetry.space_group_name_H-M   'P 1'
#
loop_
_entity.id
_entity.type
_entity.pdbx_description
1 polymer ?
#
loop_
_entity_poly.entity_id
_entity_poly.type
_entity_poly.pdbx_seq_one_letter_code
_entity_poly.pdbx_strand_id
1 'polypeptide(L)'
;MKDKIKEEIIQYIVEYKSANFGDIENHLESKGIPYKGDFVLDFPDNPTVFLWKGMSKDFLTAVRELIGTGTIIPVEVSRVLGYGYSETKVYGEPVAKEPKYHYKEEHWLPLAFKLPDNNNRD
;
A
#
# COMPACT_ATOMS: atom_id res chain seq x y z
N MET A 1 -1.39 -11.94 14.01
CA MET A 1 -2.40 -11.41 13.08
C MET A 1 -1.80 -11.20 11.70
N LYS A 2 -0.52 -10.81 11.62
CA LYS A 2 0.31 -10.68 10.42
C LYS A 2 0.02 -11.69 9.30
N ASP A 3 0.10 -13.00 9.56
CA ASP A 3 0.00 -14.01 8.48
C ASP A 3 -1.40 -14.03 7.84
N LYS A 4 -2.46 -13.86 8.64
CA LYS A 4 -3.82 -13.68 8.14
C LYS A 4 -3.94 -12.44 7.25
N ILE A 5 -3.32 -11.33 7.64
CA ILE A 5 -3.30 -10.10 6.81
C ILE A 5 -2.61 -10.39 5.47
N LYS A 6 -1.50 -11.14 5.46
CA LYS A 6 -0.81 -11.50 4.21
C LYS A 6 -1.68 -12.32 3.28
N GLU A 7 -2.31 -13.37 3.80
CA GLU A 7 -3.20 -14.24 3.04
C GLU A 7 -4.30 -13.42 2.37
N GLU A 8 -4.89 -12.49 3.11
CA GLU A 8 -5.98 -11.65 2.63
C GLU A 8 -5.56 -10.64 1.56
N ILE A 9 -4.39 -10.01 1.73
CA ILE A 9 -3.80 -9.14 0.69
C ILE A 9 -3.55 -9.93 -0.59
N ILE A 10 -2.93 -11.11 -0.48
CA ILE A 10 -2.64 -11.96 -1.64
C ILE A 10 -3.94 -12.39 -2.32
N GLN A 11 -4.92 -12.87 -1.55
CA GLN A 11 -6.21 -13.32 -2.07
C GLN A 11 -6.90 -12.20 -2.87
N TYR A 12 -6.93 -10.98 -2.31
CA TYR A 12 -7.52 -9.84 -3.00
C TYR A 12 -6.81 -9.53 -4.33
N ILE A 13 -5.47 -9.49 -4.33
CA ILE A 13 -4.70 -9.20 -5.55
C ILE A 13 -4.87 -10.32 -6.60
N VAL A 14 -4.99 -11.59 -6.18
CA VAL A 14 -5.28 -12.71 -7.11
C VAL A 14 -6.60 -12.48 -7.84
N GLU A 15 -7.63 -12.09 -7.10
CA GLU A 15 -8.99 -11.87 -7.59
C GLU A 15 -9.09 -10.63 -8.48
N TYR A 16 -8.56 -9.49 -8.02
CA TYR A 16 -8.73 -8.18 -8.65
C TYR A 16 -7.51 -7.69 -9.45
N LYS A 17 -6.46 -8.50 -9.56
CA LYS A 17 -5.17 -8.25 -10.27
C LYS A 17 -4.27 -7.19 -9.66
N SER A 18 -4.83 -6.21 -8.96
CA SER A 18 -4.10 -5.22 -8.19
C SER A 18 -4.93 -4.77 -7.00
N ALA A 19 -4.27 -4.23 -5.99
CA ALA A 19 -4.92 -3.61 -4.85
C ALA A 19 -4.22 -2.31 -4.49
N ASN A 20 -4.96 -1.21 -4.44
CA ASN A 20 -4.47 -0.01 -3.78
C ASN A 20 -4.66 -0.13 -2.27
N PHE A 21 -4.24 0.90 -1.53
CA PHE A 21 -4.42 0.95 -0.10
C PHE A 21 -5.91 0.82 0.33
N GLY A 22 -6.78 1.72 -0.12
CA GLY A 22 -8.19 1.71 0.25
C GLY A 22 -8.89 0.38 -0.07
N ASP A 23 -8.50 -0.30 -1.14
CA ASP A 23 -8.99 -1.66 -1.45
C ASP A 23 -8.69 -2.65 -0.31
N ILE A 24 -7.43 -2.66 0.14
CA ILE A 24 -6.97 -3.56 1.21
C ILE A 24 -7.65 -3.22 2.53
N GLU A 25 -7.81 -1.94 2.87
CA GLU A 25 -8.55 -1.52 4.07
C GLU A 25 -9.97 -2.05 4.08
N ASN A 26 -10.72 -1.72 3.02
CA ASN A 26 -12.12 -2.10 2.88
C ASN A 26 -12.26 -3.62 2.94
N HIS A 27 -11.36 -4.35 2.30
CA HIS A 27 -11.32 -5.81 2.33
C HIS A 27 -11.11 -6.34 3.76
N LEU A 28 -10.10 -5.85 4.48
CA LEU A 28 -9.84 -6.28 5.86
C LEU A 28 -10.97 -5.88 6.82
N GLU A 29 -11.54 -4.69 6.66
CA GLU A 29 -12.70 -4.21 7.42
C GLU A 29 -13.92 -5.10 7.19
N SER A 30 -14.23 -5.45 5.94
CA SER A 30 -15.34 -6.34 5.59
C SER A 30 -15.23 -7.73 6.23
N LYS A 31 -14.01 -8.15 6.56
CA LYS A 31 -13.69 -9.43 7.20
C LYS A 31 -13.49 -9.32 8.72
N GLY A 32 -13.67 -8.12 9.30
CA GLY A 32 -13.47 -7.87 10.73
C GLY A 32 -12.02 -8.07 11.18
N ILE A 33 -11.05 -7.89 10.28
CA ILE A 33 -9.63 -8.08 10.56
C ILE A 33 -9.03 -6.74 11.05
N PRO A 34 -8.50 -6.67 12.27
CA PRO A 34 -7.92 -5.45 12.80
C PRO A 34 -6.62 -5.13 12.07
N TYR A 35 -6.58 -3.95 11.43
CA TYR A 35 -5.40 -3.50 10.69
C TYR A 35 -4.91 -2.11 11.13
N LYS A 36 -5.74 -1.30 11.81
CA LYS A 36 -5.44 0.07 12.24
C LYS A 36 -4.43 0.13 13.40
N GLY A 37 -3.65 1.20 13.47
CA GLY A 37 -2.67 1.46 14.52
C GLY A 37 -1.89 2.77 14.29
N ASP A 38 -0.73 2.93 14.90
CA ASP A 38 0.04 4.20 14.88
C ASP A 38 1.28 4.17 13.97
N PHE A 39 1.42 3.14 13.12
CA PHE A 39 2.60 2.96 12.29
C PHE A 39 2.43 3.54 10.89
N VAL A 40 3.57 3.94 10.32
CA VAL A 40 3.72 4.49 8.98
C VAL A 40 4.64 3.60 8.13
N LEU A 41 4.29 3.45 6.87
CA LEU A 41 5.12 2.88 5.82
C LEU A 41 5.67 4.02 4.96
N ASP A 42 6.91 4.41 5.25
CA ASP A 42 7.61 5.45 4.51
C ASP A 42 8.19 4.94 3.18
N PHE A 43 8.47 5.87 2.27
CA PHE A 43 9.28 5.59 1.09
C PHE A 43 10.74 5.34 1.53
N PRO A 44 11.43 4.32 0.98
CA PRO A 44 12.83 4.07 1.31
C PRO A 44 13.69 5.32 1.09
N ASP A 45 14.51 5.65 2.07
CA ASP A 45 15.45 6.78 2.05
C ASP A 45 14.80 8.18 1.92
N ASN A 46 13.46 8.30 2.09
CA ASN A 46 12.78 9.59 2.12
C ASN A 46 11.62 9.60 3.15
N PRO A 47 11.88 10.00 4.40
CA PRO A 47 10.85 10.03 5.45
C PRO A 47 9.79 11.13 5.25
N THR A 48 10.00 12.06 4.30
CA THR A 48 8.98 13.08 3.97
C THR A 48 7.95 12.58 2.96
N VAL A 49 8.15 11.39 2.41
CA VAL A 49 7.21 10.74 1.50
C VAL A 49 6.76 9.43 2.13
N PHE A 50 5.47 9.30 2.38
CA PHE A 50 4.89 8.09 2.92
C PHE A 50 4.01 7.40 1.90
N LEU A 51 3.98 6.08 1.96
CA LEU A 51 3.10 5.25 1.15
C LEU A 51 1.75 5.10 1.85
N TRP A 52 1.79 4.98 3.19
CA TRP A 52 0.66 4.51 3.98
C TRP A 52 0.87 4.84 5.48
N LYS A 53 -0.16 5.33 6.21
CA LYS A 53 -0.13 5.61 7.67
C LYS A 53 -1.26 4.95 8.45
N GLY A 54 -1.23 5.02 9.79
CA GLY A 54 -2.37 4.60 10.62
C GLY A 54 -2.55 3.09 10.71
N MET A 55 -1.48 2.33 10.50
CA MET A 55 -1.50 0.87 10.47
C MET A 55 -0.99 0.24 11.76
N SER A 56 -1.44 -0.97 12.04
CA SER A 56 -0.90 -1.80 13.10
C SER A 56 0.51 -2.29 12.74
N LYS A 57 1.29 -2.65 13.75
CA LYS A 57 2.61 -3.26 13.56
C LYS A 57 2.54 -4.56 12.74
N ASP A 58 1.50 -5.37 12.97
CA ASP A 58 1.28 -6.63 12.25
C ASP A 58 1.01 -6.37 10.76
N PHE A 59 0.22 -5.34 10.45
CA PHE A 59 -0.02 -4.93 9.08
C PHE A 59 1.26 -4.46 8.39
N LEU A 60 2.00 -3.53 9.03
CA LEU A 60 3.24 -3.00 8.49
C LEU A 60 4.27 -4.12 8.23
N THR A 61 4.37 -5.07 9.16
CA THR A 61 5.27 -6.22 9.05
C THR A 61 4.84 -7.14 7.91
N ALA A 62 3.53 -7.39 7.75
CA ALA A 62 2.99 -8.21 6.66
C ALA A 62 3.37 -7.64 5.30
N VAL A 63 3.11 -6.36 5.06
CA VAL A 63 3.41 -5.70 3.79
C VAL A 63 4.90 -5.66 3.51
N ARG A 64 5.74 -5.31 4.51
CA ARG A 64 7.20 -5.30 4.35
C ARG A 64 7.75 -6.67 4.00
N GLU A 65 7.26 -7.72 4.65
CA GLU A 65 7.70 -9.09 4.33
C GLU A 65 7.26 -9.50 2.91
N LEU A 66 6.01 -9.19 2.49
CA LEU A 66 5.53 -9.52 1.14
C LEU A 66 6.30 -8.78 0.02
N ILE A 67 6.66 -7.52 0.25
CA ILE A 67 7.50 -6.75 -0.67
C ILE A 67 8.93 -7.32 -0.65
N GLY A 68 9.48 -7.59 0.54
CA GLY A 68 10.84 -8.09 0.71
C GLY A 68 11.09 -9.46 0.10
N THR A 69 10.05 -10.33 0.06
CA THR A 69 10.11 -11.62 -0.63
C THR A 69 9.78 -11.54 -2.12
N GLY A 70 9.38 -10.36 -2.63
CA GLY A 70 8.90 -10.19 -4.00
C GLY A 70 7.56 -10.87 -4.29
N THR A 71 6.80 -11.25 -3.25
CA THR A 71 5.47 -11.86 -3.40
C THR A 71 4.45 -10.87 -3.95
N ILE A 72 4.59 -9.60 -3.58
CA ILE A 72 3.88 -8.49 -4.21
C ILE A 72 4.90 -7.43 -4.64
N ILE A 73 4.57 -6.70 -5.70
CA ILE A 73 5.38 -5.59 -6.20
C ILE A 73 4.58 -4.30 -6.19
N PRO A 74 5.17 -3.18 -5.70
CA PRO A 74 4.54 -1.87 -5.78
C PRO A 74 4.51 -1.38 -7.24
N VAL A 75 3.41 -0.78 -7.65
CA VAL A 75 3.22 -0.16 -8.95
C VAL A 75 2.64 1.24 -8.78
N GLU A 76 3.10 2.16 -9.62
CA GLU A 76 2.56 3.51 -9.65
C GLU A 76 1.11 3.47 -10.11
N VAL A 77 0.23 4.14 -9.36
CA VAL A 77 -1.14 4.38 -9.81
C VAL A 77 -1.11 5.61 -10.72
N SER A 78 -1.88 5.60 -11.81
CA SER A 78 -1.95 6.78 -12.67
C SER A 78 -2.35 8.00 -11.83
N ARG A 79 -1.72 9.16 -12.07
CA ARG A 79 -1.96 10.37 -11.26
C ARG A 79 -3.45 10.74 -11.20
N VAL A 80 -4.19 10.51 -12.29
CA VAL A 80 -5.65 10.74 -12.38
C VAL A 80 -6.45 9.82 -11.45
N LEU A 81 -6.07 8.55 -11.35
CA LEU A 81 -6.67 7.60 -10.40
C LEU A 81 -6.23 7.90 -8.96
N GLY A 82 -4.96 8.27 -8.76
CA GLY A 82 -4.44 8.74 -7.47
C GLY A 82 -5.22 9.95 -6.93
N TYR A 83 -5.67 10.86 -7.81
CA TYR A 83 -6.57 11.95 -7.41
C TYR A 83 -7.95 11.45 -6.98
N GLY A 84 -8.53 10.45 -7.67
CA GLY A 84 -9.77 9.80 -7.23
C GLY A 84 -9.67 9.14 -5.86
N TYR A 85 -8.52 8.51 -5.54
CA TYR A 85 -8.23 7.97 -4.21
C TYR A 85 -7.89 9.06 -3.17
N SER A 86 -7.46 10.25 -3.62
CA SER A 86 -7.28 11.41 -2.73
C SER A 86 -8.60 12.08 -2.37
N GLU A 87 -9.60 12.06 -3.26
CA GLU A 87 -10.95 12.55 -2.98
C GLU A 87 -11.70 11.66 -1.97
N THR A 88 -11.32 10.38 -1.85
CA THR A 88 -11.80 9.51 -0.77
C THR A 88 -11.19 9.82 0.60
N LYS A 89 -10.45 10.95 0.76
CA LYS A 89 -9.87 11.41 2.04
C LYS A 89 -9.11 10.32 2.79
N VAL A 90 -8.25 9.58 2.09
CA VAL A 90 -7.43 8.59 2.78
C VAL A 90 -6.37 9.30 3.63
N TYR A 91 -5.83 10.43 3.14
CA TYR A 91 -4.88 11.30 3.84
C TYR A 91 -5.14 12.77 3.47
N GLY A 92 -5.04 13.68 4.45
CA GLY A 92 -5.18 15.13 4.21
C GLY A 92 -3.93 15.77 3.59
N GLU A 93 -2.90 14.95 3.36
CA GLU A 93 -1.57 15.33 2.89
C GLU A 93 -1.50 15.46 1.36
N PRO A 94 -0.64 16.36 0.85
CA PRO A 94 -0.45 16.54 -0.58
C PRO A 94 0.15 15.29 -1.26
N VAL A 95 -0.25 15.05 -2.51
CA VAL A 95 0.30 13.93 -3.30
C VAL A 95 1.75 14.21 -3.71
N ALA A 96 2.64 13.27 -3.44
CA ALA A 96 4.03 13.29 -3.87
C ALA A 96 4.10 13.21 -5.40
N LYS A 97 4.71 14.22 -6.02
CA LYS A 97 4.94 14.25 -7.48
C LYS A 97 6.18 13.46 -7.88
N GLU A 98 7.16 13.37 -6.98
CA GLU A 98 8.44 12.71 -7.17
C GLU A 98 8.85 11.99 -5.87
N PRO A 99 8.99 10.66 -5.86
CA PRO A 99 9.27 9.91 -4.62
C PRO A 99 10.58 10.29 -3.92
N LYS A 100 11.59 10.73 -4.68
CA LYS A 100 12.93 11.08 -4.17
C LYS A 100 13.08 12.56 -3.81
N TYR A 101 12.07 13.38 -4.08
CA TYR A 101 12.11 14.79 -3.74
C TYR A 101 11.90 14.97 -2.24
N HIS A 102 12.75 15.79 -1.61
CA HIS A 102 12.66 16.07 -0.17
C HIS A 102 11.72 17.24 0.05
N TYR A 103 10.45 16.93 0.37
CA TYR A 103 9.43 17.94 0.60
C TYR A 103 9.61 18.59 1.99
N LYS A 104 9.07 19.81 2.16
CA LYS A 104 9.09 20.50 3.47
C LYS A 104 8.08 19.92 4.46
N GLU A 105 7.04 19.30 3.93
CA GLU A 105 5.94 18.67 4.66
C GLU A 105 5.74 17.25 4.12
N GLU A 106 5.08 16.40 4.90
CA GLU A 106 4.81 15.04 4.49
C GLU A 106 3.93 14.99 3.24
N HIS A 107 4.31 14.15 2.28
CA HIS A 107 3.57 13.93 1.06
C HIS A 107 3.19 12.46 0.93
N TRP A 108 1.98 12.21 0.46
CA TRP A 108 1.49 10.87 0.19
C TRP A 108 1.86 10.41 -1.21
N LEU A 109 2.51 9.25 -1.35
CA LEU A 109 2.75 8.61 -2.64
C LEU A 109 1.71 7.51 -2.88
N PRO A 110 0.74 7.72 -3.80
CA PRO A 110 -0.25 6.69 -4.13
C PRO A 110 0.43 5.55 -4.88
N LEU A 111 0.27 4.33 -4.33
CA LEU A 111 0.74 3.10 -4.93
C LEU A 111 -0.36 2.04 -4.90
N ALA A 112 -0.27 1.09 -5.82
CA ALA A 112 -0.98 -0.18 -5.76
C ALA A 112 0.02 -1.33 -5.69
N PHE A 113 -0.45 -2.50 -5.30
CA PHE A 113 0.30 -3.74 -5.29
C PHE A 113 -0.26 -4.69 -6.34
N LYS A 114 0.62 -5.39 -7.04
CA LYS A 114 0.26 -6.53 -7.90
C LYS A 114 1.15 -7.73 -7.58
N LEU A 115 0.74 -8.91 -8.03
CA LEU A 115 1.65 -10.05 -8.06
C LEU A 115 2.73 -9.83 -9.13
N PRO A 116 3.95 -10.36 -8.95
CA PRO A 116 4.94 -10.39 -10.02
C PRO A 116 4.36 -11.08 -11.26
N ASP A 117 4.74 -10.60 -12.45
CA ASP A 117 4.33 -11.24 -13.68
C ASP A 117 4.99 -12.63 -13.74
N ASN A 118 4.19 -13.70 -13.84
CA ASN A 118 4.69 -15.04 -14.08
C ASN A 118 5.18 -15.15 -15.54
N ASN A 119 6.30 -14.51 -15.87
CA ASN A 119 7.05 -14.81 -17.08
C ASN A 119 7.85 -16.11 -16.90
N ASN A 120 7.15 -17.19 -16.59
CA ASN A 120 7.58 -18.56 -16.85
C ASN A 120 6.50 -19.18 -17.73
N ARG A 121 6.57 -18.87 -19.02
CA ARG A 121 6.16 -19.82 -20.05
C ARG A 121 7.43 -20.58 -20.41
N ASP A 122 7.41 -21.87 -20.11
CA ASP A 122 8.12 -22.99 -20.76
C ASP A 122 9.41 -22.67 -21.54
#